data_AF-A0A936KIM2-F1
#
_entry.id   AF-A0A936KIM2-F1
#
_cell.length_a   1.000
_cell.length_b   1.000
_cell.length_c   1.000
_cell.angle_alpha   90.00
_cell.angle_beta   90.00
_cell.angle_gamma   90.00
#
_symmetry.space_group_name_H-M   'P 1'
#
loop_
_entity.id
_entity.type
_entity.pdbx_description
1 polymer ?
#
loop_
_entity_poly.entity_id
_entity_poly.type
_entity_poly.pdbx_seq_one_letter_code
_entity_poly.pdbx_strand_id
1 'polypeptide(L)'
;MNKIQQVVNEFADWKKNNPSPIDDLADKCLDNILNRFALRVRREVSFEKKEDIGFVKIETFDGIEVPIALSSTGTKQILLTASPLYLLKPNSAIILF
;
A
#
# COMPACT_ATOMS: atom_id res chain seq x y z
N MET A 1 -31.93 3.66 -17.53
CA MET A 1 -30.46 3.67 -17.42
C MET A 1 -29.90 2.52 -18.24
N ASN A 2 -28.79 2.71 -18.95
CA ASN A 2 -28.13 1.65 -19.71
C ASN A 2 -27.51 0.63 -18.73
N LYS A 3 -27.54 -0.67 -19.05
CA LYS A 3 -27.08 -1.76 -18.16
C LYS A 3 -25.61 -1.60 -17.77
N ILE A 4 -24.79 -1.04 -18.66
CA ILE A 4 -23.39 -0.67 -18.40
C ILE A 4 -23.29 0.38 -17.28
N GLN A 5 -24.13 1.41 -17.31
CA GLN A 5 -24.11 2.48 -16.31
C GLN A 5 -24.49 1.95 -14.92
N GLN A 6 -25.43 1.01 -14.86
CA GLN A 6 -25.81 0.38 -13.59
C GLN A 6 -24.64 -0.39 -12.97
N VAL A 7 -23.96 -1.22 -13.76
CA VAL A 7 -22.80 -1.99 -13.29
C VAL A 7 -21.65 -1.09 -12.84
N VAL A 8 -21.39 0.01 -13.56
CA VAL A 8 -20.36 1.00 -13.17
C VAL A 8 -20.71 1.64 -11.83
N ASN A 9 -21.97 2.00 -11.63
CA ASN A 9 -22.43 2.60 -10.37
C ASN A 9 -22.34 1.60 -9.21
N GLU A 10 -22.80 0.35 -9.41
CA GLU A 10 -22.69 -0.72 -8.41
C GLU A 10 -21.23 -0.99 -8.02
N PHE A 11 -20.32 -1.00 -8.98
CA PHE A 11 -18.89 -1.14 -8.72
C PHE A 11 -18.31 0.05 -7.94
N ALA A 12 -18.69 1.28 -8.29
CA ALA A 12 -18.27 2.48 -7.59
C ALA A 12 -18.76 2.48 -6.13
N ASP A 13 -20.02 2.10 -5.90
CA ASP A 13 -20.61 1.97 -4.57
C ASP A 13 -19.92 0.87 -3.75
N TRP A 14 -19.65 -0.28 -4.38
CA TRP A 14 -18.88 -1.35 -3.75
C TRP A 14 -17.48 -0.86 -3.33
N LYS A 15 -16.76 -0.17 -4.20
CA LYS A 15 -15.42 0.36 -3.91
C LYS A 15 -15.44 1.38 -2.76
N LYS A 16 -16.49 2.21 -2.69
CA LYS A 16 -16.66 3.19 -1.60
C LYS A 16 -16.90 2.50 -0.25
N ASN A 17 -17.64 1.39 -0.23
CA ASN A 17 -17.99 0.66 0.99
C ASN A 17 -16.93 -0.37 1.41
N ASN A 18 -15.99 -0.71 0.53
CA ASN A 18 -14.92 -1.67 0.77
C ASN A 18 -13.57 -1.01 0.51
N PRO A 19 -13.10 -0.15 1.44
CA PRO A 19 -11.82 0.54 1.27
C PRO A 19 -10.69 -0.47 1.12
N SER A 20 -9.80 -0.22 0.17
CA SER A 20 -8.63 -1.07 -0.06
C SER A 20 -7.73 -1.06 1.17
N PRO A 21 -7.38 -2.22 1.75
CA PRO A 21 -6.43 -2.29 2.86
C PRO A 21 -5.05 -1.73 2.51
N ILE A 22 -4.67 -1.79 1.22
CA ILE A 22 -3.41 -1.21 0.73
C ILE A 22 -3.49 0.31 0.69
N ASP A 23 -4.62 0.87 0.24
CA ASP A 23 -4.82 2.33 0.24
C ASP A 23 -4.81 2.86 1.69
N ASP A 24 -5.47 2.15 2.61
CA ASP A 24 -5.49 2.50 4.04
C ASP A 24 -4.08 2.47 4.66
N LEU A 25 -3.30 1.42 4.40
CA LEU A 25 -1.92 1.29 4.87
C LEU A 25 -1.01 2.37 4.27
N ALA A 26 -1.17 2.67 2.98
CA ALA A 26 -0.42 3.70 2.28
C ALA A 26 -0.68 5.06 2.92
N ASP A 27 -1.95 5.49 2.94
CA ASP A 27 -2.36 6.84 3.30
C ASP A 27 -2.12 7.13 4.80
N LYS A 28 -2.34 6.14 5.66
CA LYS A 28 -2.27 6.33 7.12
C LYS A 28 -0.92 5.97 7.73
N CYS A 29 -0.06 5.25 7.02
CA CYS A 29 1.21 4.80 7.58
C CYS A 29 2.40 4.99 6.63
N LEU A 30 2.48 4.21 5.56
CA LEU A 30 3.72 4.05 4.82
C LEU A 30 4.07 5.28 3.97
N ASP A 31 3.13 5.90 3.27
CA ASP A 31 3.43 7.06 2.40
C ASP A 31 3.91 8.26 3.21
N ASN A 32 3.48 8.40 4.48
CA ASN A 32 3.96 9.46 5.39
C ASN A 32 5.48 9.37 5.66
N ILE A 33 6.07 8.18 5.47
CA ILE A 33 7.50 7.92 5.64
C ILE A 33 8.17 7.84 4.25
N LEU A 34 7.63 7.03 3.35
CA LEU A 34 8.20 6.72 2.04
C LEU A 34 8.32 7.96 1.13
N ASN A 35 7.39 8.91 1.21
CA ASN A 35 7.42 10.11 0.37
C ASN A 35 8.69 10.95 0.56
N ARG A 36 9.34 10.85 1.73
CA ARG A 36 10.62 11.52 2.01
C ARG A 36 11.78 10.99 1.15
N PHE A 37 11.60 9.80 0.56
CA PHE A 37 12.56 9.12 -0.29
C PHE A 37 12.11 9.08 -1.77
N ALA A 38 11.10 9.88 -2.14
CA ALA A 38 10.46 9.85 -3.47
C ALA A 38 9.85 8.48 -3.84
N LEU A 39 9.37 7.77 -2.81
CA LEU A 39 8.73 6.45 -2.92
C LEU A 39 7.30 6.51 -2.39
N ARG A 40 6.45 5.62 -2.87
CA ARG A 40 5.09 5.39 -2.35
C ARG A 40 4.73 3.92 -2.40
N VAL A 41 3.68 3.54 -1.69
CA VAL A 41 3.07 2.21 -1.83
C VAL A 41 2.43 2.10 -3.22
N ARG A 42 2.68 0.96 -3.88
CA ARG A 42 1.98 0.60 -5.12
C ARG A 42 0.55 0.16 -4.78
N ARG A 43 -0.44 0.96 -5.19
CA ARG A 43 -1.86 0.72 -4.92
C ARG A 43 -2.50 -0.31 -5.85
N GLU A 44 -1.93 -0.48 -7.05
CA GLU A 44 -2.40 -1.48 -8.00
C GLU A 44 -1.88 -2.88 -7.64
N VAL A 45 -2.82 -3.78 -7.37
CA VAL A 45 -2.51 -5.17 -7.05
C VAL A 45 -2.51 -6.02 -8.33
N SER A 46 -1.38 -6.65 -8.61
CA SER A 46 -1.26 -7.71 -9.63
C SER A 46 -0.87 -9.01 -8.93
N PHE A 47 -1.31 -10.14 -9.47
CA PHE A 47 -1.05 -11.49 -8.93
C PHE A 47 -0.45 -12.40 -10.01
N GLU A 48 0.32 -11.83 -10.93
CA GLU A 48 0.89 -12.54 -12.07
C GLU A 48 2.03 -13.48 -11.65
N LYS A 49 2.76 -13.14 -10.59
CA LYS A 49 3.93 -13.87 -10.11
C LYS A 49 3.76 -14.27 -8.65
N LYS A 50 4.44 -15.35 -8.25
CA LYS A 50 4.46 -15.80 -6.85
C LYS A 50 5.03 -14.72 -5.93
N GLU A 51 6.00 -13.94 -6.41
CA GLU A 51 6.60 -12.82 -5.67
C GLU A 51 5.60 -11.69 -5.40
N ASP A 52 4.49 -11.61 -6.13
CA ASP A 52 3.43 -10.63 -5.88
C ASP A 52 2.62 -10.95 -4.62
N ILE A 53 2.69 -12.20 -4.16
CA ILE A 53 2.07 -12.68 -2.93
C ILE A 53 3.15 -12.72 -1.84
N GLY A 54 3.42 -11.58 -1.21
CA GLY A 54 4.39 -11.53 -0.13
C GLY A 54 4.46 -10.18 0.57
N PHE A 55 5.10 -9.21 -0.07
CA PHE A 55 5.38 -7.91 0.53
C PHE A 55 4.59 -6.79 -0.13
N VAL A 56 4.29 -5.76 0.66
CA VAL A 56 3.77 -4.50 0.14
C VAL A 56 4.80 -3.94 -0.85
N LYS A 57 4.38 -3.79 -2.09
CA LYS A 57 5.20 -3.25 -3.15
C LYS A 57 5.28 -1.73 -3.03
N ILE A 58 6.44 -1.20 -3.39
CA ILE A 58 6.67 0.23 -3.46
C ILE A 58 7.13 0.61 -4.86
N GLU A 59 6.87 1.85 -5.23
CA GLU A 59 7.23 2.42 -6.51
C GLU A 59 7.72 3.86 -6.33
N THR A 60 8.48 4.32 -7.31
CA THR A 60 8.77 5.74 -7.49
C THR A 60 7.49 6.50 -7.85
N PHE A 61 7.52 7.82 -7.76
CA PHE A 61 6.39 8.64 -8.21
C PHE A 61 6.08 8.51 -9.71
N ASP A 62 7.08 8.11 -10.51
CA ASP A 62 6.96 7.80 -11.93
C ASP A 62 6.34 6.41 -12.19
N GLY A 63 5.94 5.68 -11.15
CA GLY A 63 5.31 4.36 -11.27
C GLY A 63 6.28 3.20 -11.51
N ILE A 64 7.59 3.43 -11.37
CA ILE A 64 8.60 2.38 -11.49
C ILE A 64 8.65 1.59 -10.18
N GLU A 65 8.28 0.31 -10.22
CA GLU A 65 8.37 -0.61 -9.08
C GLU A 65 9.83 -0.72 -8.60
N VAL A 66 10.03 -0.63 -7.29
CA VAL A 66 11.34 -0.84 -6.66
C VAL A 66 11.38 -2.26 -6.10
N PRO A 67 12.16 -3.17 -6.71
CA PRO A 67 12.23 -4.55 -6.24
C PRO A 67 12.76 -4.61 -4.82
N ILE A 68 12.07 -5.31 -3.93
CA ILE A 68 12.46 -5.41 -2.52
C ILE A 68 13.90 -5.91 -2.36
N ALA A 69 14.38 -6.80 -3.23
CA ALA A 69 15.76 -7.29 -3.22
C ALA A 69 16.79 -6.15 -3.36
N LEU A 70 16.47 -5.14 -4.18
CA LEU A 70 17.33 -4.00 -4.50
C LEU A 70 17.16 -2.82 -3.55
N SER A 71 16.13 -2.83 -2.69
CA SER A 71 15.93 -1.79 -1.68
C SER A 71 17.06 -1.75 -0.65
N SER A 72 17.40 -0.54 -0.21
CA SER A 72 18.35 -0.32 0.89
C SER A 72 17.88 -1.02 2.17
N THR A 73 18.82 -1.34 3.07
CA THR A 73 18.49 -1.96 4.37
C THR A 73 17.52 -1.09 5.18
N GLY A 74 17.68 0.24 5.15
CA GLY A 74 16.78 1.16 5.85
C GLY A 74 15.36 1.15 5.27
N THR A 75 15.21 1.14 3.94
CA THR A 75 13.90 1.03 3.28
C THR A 75 13.22 -0.29 3.62
N LYS A 76 13.98 -1.40 3.60
CA LYS A 76 13.48 -2.72 4.02
C LYS A 76 13.03 -2.70 5.48
N GLN A 77 13.82 -2.11 6.38
CA GLN A 77 13.49 -2.00 7.79
C GLN A 77 12.16 -1.27 7.98
N ILE A 78 11.98 -0.09 7.38
CA ILE A 78 10.72 0.68 7.45
C ILE A 78 9.52 -0.19 7.02
N LEU A 79 9.61 -0.86 5.87
CA LEU A 79 8.52 -1.69 5.34
C LEU A 79 8.18 -2.86 6.28
N LEU A 80 9.20 -3.52 6.82
CA LEU A 80 9.06 -4.68 7.70
C LEU A 80 8.59 -4.33 9.11
N THR A 81 8.91 -3.13 9.62
CA THR A 81 8.54 -2.72 10.97
C THR A 81 7.25 -1.91 11.01
N ALA A 82 7.03 -1.00 10.07
CA ALA A 82 5.87 -0.10 10.09
C ALA A 82 4.56 -0.86 9.83
N SER A 83 4.55 -1.81 8.88
CA SER A 83 3.36 -2.57 8.51
C SER A 83 2.75 -3.38 9.67
N PRO A 84 3.50 -4.23 10.41
CA PRO A 84 2.93 -4.96 11.54
C PRO A 84 2.53 -4.03 12.69
N LEU A 85 3.27 -2.96 12.95
CA LEU A 85 2.91 -1.99 14.00
C LEU A 85 1.61 -1.24 13.68
N TYR A 86 1.41 -0.88 12.41
CA TYR A 86 0.17 -0.29 11.94
C TYR A 86 -1.03 -1.24 12.10
N LEU A 87 -0.82 -2.53 11.83
CA LEU A 87 -1.85 -3.54 12.03
C LEU A 87 -2.18 -3.75 13.52
N LEU A 88 -1.16 -3.78 14.38
CA LEU A 88 -1.32 -4.02 15.82
C LEU A 88 -1.96 -2.86 16.58
N LYS A 89 -1.88 -1.62 16.05
CA LYS A 89 -2.44 -0.39 16.65
C LYS A 89 -2.20 -0.30 18.17
N PRO A 90 -0.94 -0.27 18.63
CA PRO A 90 -0.66 -0.24 20.06
C PRO A 90 -1.19 1.04 20.71
N ASN A 91 -2.02 0.90 21.75
CA ASN A 91 -2.72 2.01 22.40
C ASN A 91 -1.86 2.83 23.38
N SER A 92 -0.70 2.31 23.79
CA SER A 92 0.17 2.91 24.82
C SER A 92 1.64 2.86 24.41
N ALA A 93 1.95 3.26 23.17
CA ALA A 93 3.32 3.28 22.65
C ALA A 93 3.55 4.48 21.71
N ILE A 94 4.79 4.97 21.69
CA ILE A 94 5.27 5.88 20.64
C ILE A 94 6.14 5.04 19.70
N ILE A 95 5.84 5.09 18.41
CA ILE A 95 6.64 4.41 17.39
C ILE A 95 7.64 5.40 16.82
N LEU A 96 8.92 5.05 16.89
CA LEU A 96 10.03 5.81 16.32
C LEU A 96 10.56 5.06 15.10
N PHE A 97 10.62 5.75 13.96
CA PHE A 97 11.12 5.25 12.69
C PHE A 97 12.33 6.05 12.26
#